data_AF-A0A7H4LZA5-F1
#
_entry.id   AF-A0A7H4LZA5-F1
#
_cell.length_a   1.000
_cell.length_b   1.000
_cell.length_c   1.000
_cell.angle_alpha   90.00
_cell.angle_beta   90.00
_cell.angle_gamma   90.00
#
_symmetry.space_group_name_H-M   'P 1'
#
loop_
_entity.id
_entity.type
_entity.pdbx_description
1 polymer ?
#
loop_
_entity_poly.entity_id
_entity_poly.type
_entity_poly.pdbx_seq_one_letter_code
_entity_poly.pdbx_strand_id
1 'polypeptide(L)'
;MTSCICILGVAWLGSTFMDSNQQWLQSAVSSHLLDSPMMLAIIIMAASCFLYSQAASTKILFPAALSMGVAPAILVACFPATASLFILPNYPTLLAAVELDDTGSTRLGRHIIDHPFLLPGLASVLLSMLFAAGLAYWIQ
;
A
#
# COMPACT_ATOMS: atom_id res chain seq x y z
N MET A 1 -26.78 -2.67 10.29
CA MET A 1 -26.97 -3.45 9.05
C MET A 1 -26.59 -2.65 7.80
N THR A 2 -27.03 -1.40 7.65
CA THR A 2 -26.68 -0.53 6.51
C THR A 2 -25.17 -0.28 6.38
N SER A 3 -24.47 -0.04 7.49
CA SER A 3 -23.02 0.19 7.51
C SER A 3 -22.21 -1.01 7.00
N CYS A 4 -22.54 -2.22 7.44
CA CYS A 4 -21.89 -3.45 6.95
C CYS A 4 -22.02 -3.60 5.42
N ILE A 5 -23.18 -3.27 4.87
CA ILE A 5 -23.42 -3.32 3.42
C ILE A 5 -22.61 -2.25 2.69
N CYS A 6 -22.50 -1.04 3.25
CA CYS A 6 -21.65 0.03 2.70
C CYS A 6 -20.17 -0.38 2.71
N ILE A 7 -19.69 -0.97 3.81
CA ILE A 7 -18.28 -1.41 3.94
C ILE A 7 -17.97 -2.51 2.93
N LEU A 8 -18.82 -3.53 2.85
CA LEU A 8 -18.67 -4.63 1.90
C LEU A 8 -18.78 -4.13 0.45
N GLY A 9 -19.69 -3.19 0.16
CA GLY A 9 -19.85 -2.63 -1.18
C GLY A 9 -18.62 -1.85 -1.66
N VAL A 10 -18.05 -0.99 -0.80
CA VAL A 10 -16.85 -0.20 -1.13
C VAL A 10 -15.61 -1.11 -1.25
N ALA A 11 -15.48 -2.09 -0.36
CA ALA A 11 -14.40 -3.08 -0.44
C ALA A 11 -14.53 -3.94 -1.71
N TRP A 12 -15.74 -4.38 -2.06
CA TRP A 12 -16.00 -5.20 -3.25
C TRP A 12 -15.75 -4.43 -4.56
N LEU A 13 -16.16 -3.16 -4.63
CA LEU A 13 -15.84 -2.30 -5.77
C LEU A 13 -14.32 -2.19 -5.95
N GLY A 14 -13.58 -1.96 -4.86
CA GLY A 14 -12.12 -1.89 -4.86
C GLY A 14 -11.47 -3.18 -5.36
N SER A 15 -11.91 -4.34 -4.85
CA SER A 15 -11.38 -5.63 -5.29
C SER A 15 -11.70 -5.93 -6.75
N THR A 16 -12.93 -5.71 -7.21
CA THR A 16 -13.32 -5.98 -8.60
C THR A 16 -12.58 -5.07 -9.59
N PHE A 17 -12.38 -3.79 -9.24
CA PHE A 17 -11.57 -2.88 -10.05
C PHE A 17 -10.12 -3.39 -10.16
N MET A 18 -9.52 -3.83 -9.06
CA MET A 18 -8.17 -4.37 -9.08
C MET A 18 -8.09 -5.66 -9.91
N ASP A 19 -8.95 -6.64 -9.63
CA ASP A 19 -8.95 -7.93 -10.34
C ASP A 19 -9.08 -7.75 -11.86
N SER A 20 -9.85 -6.75 -12.30
CA SER A 20 -10.04 -6.44 -13.72
C SER A 20 -8.85 -5.71 -14.37
N ASN A 21 -8.05 -4.98 -13.59
CA ASN A 21 -6.99 -4.10 -14.09
C ASN A 21 -5.57 -4.55 -13.67
N GLN A 22 -5.44 -5.68 -12.98
CA GLN A 22 -4.19 -6.12 -12.37
C GLN A 22 -3.03 -6.18 -13.38
N GLN A 23 -3.24 -6.76 -14.57
CA GLN A 23 -2.19 -6.84 -15.61
C GLN A 23 -1.75 -5.46 -16.11
N TRP A 24 -2.68 -4.54 -16.28
CA TRP A 24 -2.38 -3.17 -16.70
C TRP A 24 -1.61 -2.42 -15.61
N LEU A 25 -2.05 -2.51 -14.36
CA LEU A 25 -1.36 -1.94 -13.19
C LEU A 25 0.07 -2.48 -13.08
N GLN A 26 0.25 -3.79 -13.27
CA GLN A 26 1.55 -4.42 -13.28
C GLN A 26 2.47 -3.86 -14.36
N SER A 27 1.98 -3.76 -15.60
CA SER A 27 2.75 -3.25 -16.73
C SER A 27 3.14 -1.79 -16.55
N ALA A 28 2.18 -0.95 -16.14
CA ALA A 28 2.40 0.49 -15.90
C ALA A 28 3.38 0.73 -14.76
N VAL A 29 3.31 -0.06 -13.70
CA VAL A 29 4.28 0.00 -12.61
C VAL A 29 5.66 -0.43 -13.10
N SER A 30 5.73 -1.56 -13.82
CA SER A 30 6.98 -2.16 -14.32
C SER A 30 7.79 -1.22 -15.22
N SER A 31 7.14 -0.37 -16.01
CA SER A 31 7.81 0.59 -16.90
C SER A 31 8.49 1.76 -16.18
N HIS A 32 8.24 1.98 -14.88
CA HIS A 32 8.70 3.16 -14.14
C HIS A 32 9.64 2.85 -12.95
N LEU A 33 10.09 1.60 -12.77
CA LEU A 33 10.89 1.19 -11.60
C LEU A 33 12.34 1.74 -11.51
N LEU A 34 12.83 2.52 -12.49
CA LEU A 34 14.28 2.58 -12.76
C LEU A 34 15.07 3.76 -12.17
N ASP A 35 14.46 4.85 -11.67
CA ASP A 35 15.27 6.06 -11.44
C ASP A 35 15.78 6.24 -10.00
N SER A 36 15.12 5.68 -8.97
CA SER A 36 15.63 5.76 -7.58
C SER A 36 14.93 4.80 -6.60
N PRO A 37 15.57 4.44 -5.46
CA PRO A 37 14.93 3.70 -4.37
C PRO A 37 13.67 4.38 -3.81
N MET A 38 13.66 5.72 -3.81
CA MET A 38 12.50 6.49 -3.36
C MET A 38 11.32 6.37 -4.34
N MET A 39 11.60 6.45 -5.64
CA MET A 39 10.57 6.24 -6.66
C MET A 39 10.03 4.82 -6.64
N LEU A 40 10.92 3.84 -6.48
CA LEU A 40 10.54 2.43 -6.30
C LEU A 40 9.58 2.26 -5.12
N ALA A 41 9.89 2.88 -3.97
CA ALA A 41 9.01 2.82 -2.81
C ALA A 41 7.63 3.45 -3.12
N ILE A 42 7.58 4.65 -3.72
CA ILE A 42 6.31 5.31 -4.09
C ILE A 42 5.48 4.43 -5.03
N ILE A 43 6.12 3.82 -6.01
CA ILE A 43 5.49 2.90 -6.96
C ILE A 43 4.92 1.68 -6.22
N ILE A 44 5.69 1.09 -5.30
CA ILE A 44 5.23 -0.03 -4.46
C ILE A 44 4.06 0.41 -3.58
N MET A 45 4.11 1.59 -2.95
CA MET A 45 3.01 2.12 -2.13
C MET A 45 1.74 2.28 -2.95
N ALA A 46 1.84 2.86 -4.15
CA ALA A 46 0.72 3.04 -5.06
C ALA A 46 0.14 1.69 -5.51
N ALA A 47 1.00 0.79 -5.97
CA ALA A 47 0.58 -0.55 -6.39
C ALA A 47 -0.07 -1.34 -5.25
N SER A 48 0.50 -1.29 -4.05
CA SER A 48 -0.05 -1.97 -2.87
C SER A 48 -1.37 -1.38 -2.41
N CYS A 49 -1.52 -0.06 -2.48
CA CYS A 49 -2.79 0.60 -2.22
C CYS A 49 -3.90 0.08 -3.14
N PHE A 50 -3.60 -0.25 -4.40
CA PHE A 50 -4.60 -0.83 -5.30
C PHE A 50 -4.72 -2.35 -5.14
N LEU A 51 -3.65 -3.07 -4.78
CA LEU A 51 -3.64 -4.55 -4.70
C LEU A 51 -4.28 -5.09 -3.43
N TYR A 52 -4.45 -4.25 -2.40
CA TYR A 52 -5.02 -4.60 -1.10
C TYR A 52 -4.36 -5.81 -0.41
N SER A 53 -3.13 -6.15 -0.81
CA SER A 53 -2.39 -7.30 -0.29
C SER A 53 -0.89 -7.07 -0.35
N GLN A 54 -0.24 -7.09 0.82
CA GLN A 54 1.22 -7.01 0.92
C GLN A 54 1.90 -8.17 0.20
N ALA A 55 1.36 -9.38 0.38
CA ALA A 55 1.89 -10.60 -0.23
C ALA A 55 1.74 -10.59 -1.76
N ALA A 56 0.58 -10.17 -2.28
CA ALA A 56 0.37 -10.06 -3.72
C ALA A 56 1.30 -9.00 -4.32
N SER A 57 1.39 -7.83 -3.70
CA SER A 57 2.30 -6.76 -4.12
C SER A 57 3.74 -7.22 -4.20
N THR A 58 4.22 -7.92 -3.18
CA THR A 58 5.57 -8.46 -3.14
C THR A 58 5.78 -9.48 -4.27
N LYS A 59 4.87 -10.46 -4.39
CA LYS A 59 4.95 -11.52 -5.41
C LYS A 59 4.96 -10.97 -6.83
N ILE A 60 4.28 -9.86 -7.06
CA ILE A 60 4.14 -9.24 -8.37
C ILE A 60 5.33 -8.33 -8.69
N LEU A 61 5.69 -7.44 -7.77
CA LEU A 61 6.61 -6.33 -8.05
C LEU A 61 8.06 -6.70 -7.84
N PHE A 62 8.37 -7.57 -6.87
CA PHE A 62 9.75 -7.84 -6.47
C PHE A 62 10.48 -8.69 -7.51
N PRO A 63 9.88 -9.75 -8.09
CA PRO A 63 10.52 -10.47 -9.20
C PRO A 63 10.78 -9.56 -10.41
N ALA A 64 9.85 -8.65 -10.72
CA ALA A 64 10.02 -7.69 -11.81
C ALA A 64 11.20 -6.74 -11.52
N ALA A 65 11.26 -6.14 -10.34
CA ALA A 65 12.35 -5.27 -9.91
C ALA A 65 13.72 -5.99 -9.94
N LEU A 66 13.79 -7.24 -9.46
CA LEU A 66 15.01 -8.06 -9.51
C LEU A 66 15.45 -8.32 -10.95
N SER A 67 14.52 -8.62 -11.85
CA SER A 67 14.82 -8.87 -13.26
C SER A 67 15.37 -7.62 -13.98
N MET A 68 15.06 -6.44 -13.45
CA MET A 68 15.52 -5.14 -13.93
C MET A 68 16.85 -4.70 -13.28
N GLY A 69 17.46 -5.53 -12.42
CA GLY A 69 18.76 -5.26 -11.81
C GLY A 69 18.72 -4.50 -10.48
N VAL A 70 17.54 -4.33 -9.86
CA VAL A 70 17.45 -3.73 -8.52
C VAL A 70 18.13 -4.64 -7.50
N ALA A 71 19.07 -4.08 -6.73
CA ALA A 71 19.78 -4.83 -5.71
C ALA A 71 18.82 -5.38 -4.62
N PRO A 72 18.96 -6.64 -4.17
CA PRO A 72 18.08 -7.22 -3.15
C PRO A 72 17.98 -6.40 -1.87
N ALA A 73 19.08 -5.74 -1.46
CA ALA A 73 19.10 -4.86 -0.29
C ALA A 73 18.15 -3.65 -0.42
N ILE A 74 18.01 -3.09 -1.62
CA ILE A 74 17.06 -2.00 -1.89
C ILE A 74 15.62 -2.52 -1.73
N LEU A 75 15.32 -3.73 -2.19
CA LEU A 75 14.00 -4.33 -2.04
C LEU A 75 13.65 -4.62 -0.58
N VAL A 76 14.63 -5.05 0.23
CA VAL A 76 14.45 -5.19 1.68
C VAL A 76 14.14 -3.83 2.32
N ALA A 77 14.88 -2.78 1.94
CA ALA A 77 14.64 -1.43 2.44
C ALA A 77 13.25 -0.89 2.04
N CYS A 78 12.78 -1.21 0.83
CA CYS A 78 11.47 -0.79 0.31
C CYS A 78 10.33 -1.72 0.73
N PHE A 79 10.58 -2.89 1.33
CA PHE A 79 9.52 -3.85 1.68
C PHE A 79 8.37 -3.28 2.52
N PRO A 80 8.61 -2.41 3.52
CA PRO A 80 7.53 -1.81 4.30
C PRO A 80 6.58 -0.95 3.47
N ALA A 81 6.99 -0.45 2.30
CA ALA A 81 6.12 0.28 1.38
C ALA A 81 4.89 -0.55 0.96
N THR A 82 5.01 -1.88 0.94
CA THR A 82 3.91 -2.78 0.60
C THR A 82 2.74 -2.71 1.58
N ALA A 83 2.99 -2.19 2.80
CA ALA A 83 1.98 -2.05 3.85
C ALA A 83 1.03 -0.86 3.67
N SER A 84 1.16 -0.11 2.57
CA SER A 84 0.40 1.12 2.30
C SER A 84 -1.05 0.87 1.83
N LEU A 85 -1.66 -0.23 2.29
CA LEU A 85 -3.03 -0.63 1.93
C LEU A 85 -4.09 0.35 2.46
N PHE A 86 -3.72 1.17 3.43
CA PHE A 86 -4.60 2.11 4.12
C PHE A 86 -4.74 3.46 3.41
N ILE A 87 -3.99 3.74 2.32
CA ILE A 87 -4.01 5.06 1.66
C ILE A 87 -5.40 5.38 1.09
N LEU A 88 -6.09 4.37 0.55
CA LEU A 88 -7.49 4.48 0.16
C LEU A 88 -8.38 3.97 1.30
N PRO A 89 -9.49 4.65 1.63
CA PRO A 89 -10.37 4.31 2.74
C PRO A 89 -11.35 3.20 2.34
N ASN A 90 -10.86 2.15 1.69
CA ASN A 90 -11.65 1.00 1.29
C ASN A 90 -11.08 -0.32 1.81
N TYR A 91 -9.98 -0.26 2.56
CA TYR A 91 -9.44 -1.43 3.23
C TYR A 91 -10.39 -1.89 4.36
N PRO A 92 -10.84 -3.15 4.39
CA PRO A 92 -11.91 -3.59 5.30
C PRO A 92 -11.64 -3.33 6.78
N THR A 93 -10.39 -3.46 7.24
CA THR A 93 -10.04 -3.23 8.65
C THR A 93 -10.09 -1.75 9.02
N LEU A 94 -9.77 -0.85 8.09
CA LEU A 94 -9.91 0.60 8.27
C LEU A 94 -11.38 0.96 8.39
N LEU A 95 -12.21 0.47 7.47
CA LEU A 95 -13.64 0.71 7.47
C LEU A 95 -14.33 0.14 8.71
N ALA A 96 -13.90 -1.03 9.18
CA ALA A 96 -14.37 -1.59 10.45
C ALA A 96 -13.95 -0.73 11.64
N ALA A 97 -12.72 -0.18 11.65
CA ALA A 97 -12.27 0.70 12.72
C ALA A 97 -13.09 2.00 12.81
N VAL A 98 -13.45 2.59 11.67
CA VAL A 98 -14.35 3.76 11.59
C VAL A 98 -15.73 3.44 12.19
N GLU A 99 -16.29 2.28 11.86
CA GLU A 99 -17.65 1.93 12.26
C GLU A 99 -17.76 1.46 13.72
N LEU A 100 -16.68 0.89 14.27
CA LEU A 100 -16.64 0.45 15.66
C LEU A 100 -16.25 1.58 16.62
N ASP A 101 -15.91 2.77 16.12
CA ASP A 101 -15.47 3.89 16.96
C ASP A 101 -16.62 4.75 17.48
N ASP A 102 -17.08 4.41 18.69
CA ASP A 102 -18.10 5.17 19.41
C ASP A 102 -17.62 6.56 19.90
N THR A 103 -16.31 6.84 19.88
CA THR A 103 -15.78 8.15 20.30
C THR A 103 -15.90 9.21 19.21
N GLY A 104 -16.07 8.78 17.96
CA GLY A 104 -16.12 9.65 16.78
C GLY A 104 -14.77 10.26 16.41
N SER A 105 -13.67 9.72 16.92
CA SER A 105 -12.29 10.14 16.62
C SER A 105 -11.82 9.70 15.23
N THR A 106 -12.44 8.67 14.66
CA THR A 106 -12.03 8.05 13.40
C THR A 106 -13.02 8.25 12.25
N ARG A 107 -13.39 9.50 11.96
CA ARG A 107 -14.36 9.80 10.88
C ARG A 107 -13.70 9.88 9.50
N LEU A 108 -14.40 9.40 8.48
CA LEU A 108 -14.05 9.67 7.08
C LEU A 108 -14.42 11.11 6.72
N GLY A 109 -13.50 11.79 6.04
CA GLY A 109 -13.64 13.17 5.59
C GLY A 109 -14.29 13.29 4.22
N ARG A 110 -14.06 14.43 3.55
CA ARG A 110 -14.73 14.77 2.28
C ARG A 110 -13.98 14.32 1.04
N HIS A 111 -12.65 14.15 1.14
CA HIS A 111 -11.80 13.75 0.02
C HIS A 111 -11.46 12.26 0.10
N ILE A 112 -11.02 11.70 -1.04
CA ILE A 112 -10.73 10.26 -1.16
C ILE A 112 -9.72 9.78 -0.12
N ILE A 113 -8.71 10.58 0.22
CA ILE A 113 -7.65 10.20 1.18
C ILE A 113 -7.83 10.84 2.56
N ASP A 114 -8.98 11.47 2.81
CA ASP A 114 -9.23 12.25 4.03
C ASP A 114 -9.71 11.31 5.15
N HIS A 115 -8.78 10.67 5.85
CA HIS A 115 -9.08 9.78 6.97
C HIS A 115 -7.97 9.82 8.03
N PRO A 116 -8.30 9.58 9.32
CA PRO A 116 -7.39 9.69 10.46
C PRO A 116 -6.16 8.77 10.38
N PHE A 117 -6.28 7.65 9.65
CA PHE A 117 -5.23 6.63 9.54
C PHE A 117 -4.11 6.99 8.56
N LEU A 118 -4.30 8.00 7.69
CA LEU A 118 -3.34 8.31 6.63
C LEU A 118 -2.01 8.78 7.23
N LEU A 119 -2.02 9.81 8.06
CA LEU A 119 -0.79 10.38 8.64
C LEU A 119 -0.05 9.39 9.56
N PRO A 120 -0.69 8.72 10.53
CA PRO A 120 -0.02 7.70 11.35
C PRO A 120 0.49 6.53 10.52
N GLY A 121 -0.27 6.09 9.52
CA GLY A 121 0.14 5.01 8.63
C GLY A 121 1.35 5.37 7.78
N LEU A 122 1.36 6.55 7.15
CA LEU A 122 2.49 7.04 6.36
C LEU A 122 3.75 7.21 7.23
N ALA A 123 3.60 7.72 8.45
CA ALA A 123 4.71 7.83 9.40
C ALA A 123 5.28 6.46 9.77
N SER A 124 4.41 5.47 10.03
CA SER A 124 4.82 4.09 10.33
C SER A 124 5.58 3.45 9.17
N VAL A 125 5.08 3.60 7.94
CA VAL A 125 5.74 3.07 6.73
C VAL A 125 7.10 3.75 6.52
N LEU A 126 7.16 5.07 6.61
CA LEU A 126 8.39 5.85 6.45
C LEU A 126 9.45 5.42 7.47
N LEU A 127 9.11 5.37 8.76
CA LEU A 127 10.03 4.96 9.82
C LEU A 127 10.50 3.52 9.63
N SER A 128 9.60 2.62 9.23
CA SER A 128 9.95 1.22 8.93
C SER A 128 10.92 1.11 7.76
N MET A 129 10.74 1.91 6.70
CA MET A 129 11.67 1.95 5.57
C MET A 129 13.03 2.51 5.97
N LEU A 130 13.07 3.58 6.79
CA LEU A 130 14.33 4.13 7.29
C LEU A 130 15.09 3.11 8.14
N PHE A 131 14.38 2.38 9.01
CA PHE A 131 14.96 1.31 9.81
C PHE A 131 15.48 0.17 8.92
N ALA A 132 14.69 -0.28 7.95
CA ALA A 132 15.08 -1.33 7.01
C ALA A 132 16.28 -0.92 6.14
N ALA A 133 16.35 0.35 5.70
CA ALA A 133 17.49 0.90 4.99
C ALA A 133 18.76 0.94 5.86
N GLY A 134 18.64 1.35 7.13
CA GLY A 134 19.74 1.33 8.07
C GLY A 134 20.26 -0.09 8.33
N LEU A 135 19.35 -1.05 8.49
CA LEU A 135 19.71 -2.47 8.65
C LEU A 135 20.38 -3.03 7.39
N ALA A 136 19.86 -2.69 6.20
CA ALA A 136 20.42 -3.12 4.93
C ALA A 136 21.83 -2.56 4.71
N TYR A 137 22.10 -1.32 5.12
CA TYR A 137 23.44 -0.74 5.07
C TYR A 137 24.40 -1.42 6.06
N TRP A 138 23.93 -1.85 7.22
CA TRP A 138 24.76 -2.45 8.26
C TRP A 138 25.21 -3.90 7.95
N ILE A 139 24.45 -4.63 7.14
CA ILE A 139 24.70 -6.05 6.81
C ILE A 139 25.53 -6.21 5.53
N GLN A 140 25.70 -5.15 4.74
CA GLN A 140 26.56 -5.12 3.54
C GLN A 140 28.04 -4.99 3.89
#